data_AF-A0A4S8LJ18-F1
#
_entry.id   AF-A0A4S8LJ18-F1
#
_cell.length_a   1.000
_cell.length_b   1.000
_cell.length_c   1.000
_cell.angle_alpha   90.00
_cell.angle_beta   90.00
_cell.angle_gamma   90.00
#
_symmetry.space_group_name_H-M   'P 1'
#
loop_
_entity.id
_entity.type
_entity.pdbx_description
1 polymer ?
#
loop_
_entity_poly.entity_id
_entity_poly.type
_entity_poly.pdbx_seq_one_letter_code
_entity_poly.pdbx_strand_id
1 'polypeptide(L)'
;FPIDLDITTLNTITRDFMSDRYGGSAIACRPTISKEKLRRHGYNDFMYLNMRYHPHAPQVPGAPGLYFRPGKGRPRDWTENRVYRAFTRLSSGIWLKMGLYVLGFSEPLSIEEWRRNDMKTMRDVWSHKISKTVWGRGTRCSIKLRSQLGREPTQEEYEEALDSDNKFLDVNPQEVSNAFLLGEEVFSVWTMRCVGYDTEFQKTI
;
A
#
# COMPACT_ATOMS: atom_id res chain seq x y z
N PHE A 1 -21.16 6.96 2.47
CA PHE A 1 -21.69 7.63 3.68
C PHE A 1 -20.52 8.25 4.42
N PRO A 2 -20.35 9.58 4.43
CA PRO A 2 -19.47 10.22 5.39
C PRO A 2 -19.99 9.93 6.80
N ILE A 3 -19.10 9.66 7.75
CA ILE A 3 -19.49 9.42 9.14
C ILE A 3 -19.77 10.79 9.75
N ASP A 4 -20.93 10.96 10.36
CA ASP A 4 -21.30 12.16 11.11
C ASP A 4 -20.47 12.20 12.40
N LEU A 5 -19.27 12.77 12.29
CA LEU A 5 -18.34 13.00 13.39
C LEU A 5 -18.26 14.50 13.62
N ASP A 6 -18.40 14.91 14.87
CA ASP A 6 -18.04 16.26 15.27
C ASP A 6 -16.54 16.47 14.97
N ILE A 7 -16.25 17.44 14.10
CA ILE A 7 -14.88 17.75 13.64
C ILE A 7 -13.95 18.05 14.82
N THR A 8 -14.47 18.52 15.95
CA THR A 8 -13.70 18.81 17.16
C THR A 8 -13.14 17.55 17.84
N THR A 9 -13.67 16.36 17.50
CA THR A 9 -13.20 15.07 18.03
C THR A 9 -12.06 14.45 17.22
N LEU A 10 -11.66 15.08 16.10
CA LEU A 10 -10.63 14.56 15.21
C LEU A 10 -9.24 15.00 15.65
N ASN A 11 -8.52 14.10 16.32
CA ASN A 11 -7.10 14.27 16.62
C ASN A 11 -6.23 13.73 15.48
N THR A 12 -5.15 14.46 15.20
CA THR A 12 -4.08 13.98 14.31
C THR A 12 -2.99 13.30 15.12
N ILE A 13 -2.34 12.30 14.51
CA ILE A 13 -1.28 11.51 15.14
C ILE A 13 0.05 11.64 14.38
N THR A 14 1.12 11.28 15.07
CA THR A 14 2.40 10.94 14.44
C THR A 14 2.59 9.42 14.38
N ARG A 15 3.38 8.95 13.41
CA ARG A 15 3.71 7.51 13.30
C ARG A 15 4.59 7.03 14.44
N ASP A 16 5.41 7.90 15.01
CA ASP A 16 6.27 7.57 16.14
C ASP A 16 5.44 7.36 17.41
N PHE A 17 4.46 8.23 17.69
CA PHE A 17 3.50 8.02 18.77
C PHE A 17 2.77 6.69 18.64
N MET A 18 2.24 6.40 17.44
CA MET A 18 1.54 5.14 17.20
C MET A 18 2.45 3.91 17.39
N SER A 19 3.67 3.99 16.87
CA SER A 19 4.66 2.91 16.99
C SER A 19 5.08 2.67 18.43
N ASP A 20 5.28 3.74 19.21
CA ASP A 20 5.64 3.63 20.63
C ASP A 20 4.48 3.10 21.48
N ARG A 21 3.29 3.70 21.34
CA ARG A 21 2.11 3.36 22.15
C ARG A 21 1.55 1.99 21.79
N TYR A 22 1.27 1.75 20.51
CA TYR A 22 0.57 0.57 20.01
C TYR A 22 1.48 -0.47 19.35
N GLY A 23 2.75 -0.15 19.11
CA GLY A 23 3.70 -1.05 18.44
C GLY A 23 3.69 -0.92 16.93
N GLY A 24 4.48 -1.77 16.28
CA GLY A 24 4.58 -1.80 14.82
C GLY A 24 5.80 -1.04 14.31
N SER A 25 5.61 -0.33 13.20
CA SER A 25 6.67 0.40 12.50
C SER A 25 6.19 1.81 12.22
N ALA A 26 7.09 2.80 12.28
CA ALA A 26 6.80 4.16 11.89
C ALA A 26 6.69 4.36 10.36
N ILE A 27 7.12 3.37 9.56
CA ILE A 27 7.21 3.49 8.09
C ILE A 27 6.31 2.52 7.32
N ALA A 28 6.03 1.32 7.86
CA ALA A 28 5.28 0.31 7.11
C ALA A 28 3.83 0.72 6.87
N CYS A 29 3.26 0.44 5.68
CA CYS A 29 1.84 0.73 5.42
C CYS A 29 0.92 -0.10 6.31
N ARG A 30 1.23 -1.39 6.51
CA ARG A 30 0.51 -2.30 7.42
C ARG A 30 1.52 -2.93 8.39
N PRO A 31 1.83 -2.27 9.51
CA PRO A 31 2.84 -2.77 10.42
C PRO A 31 2.36 -4.05 11.13
N THR A 32 3.28 -4.96 11.40
CA THR A 32 3.02 -6.11 12.27
C THR A 32 3.16 -5.68 13.72
N ILE A 33 2.13 -5.90 14.54
CA ILE A 33 2.16 -5.59 15.97
C ILE A 33 2.74 -6.78 16.74
N SER A 34 3.62 -6.51 17.72
CA SER A 34 4.21 -7.57 18.54
C SER A 34 3.14 -8.26 19.39
N LYS A 35 3.35 -9.55 19.72
CA LYS A 35 2.43 -10.32 20.58
C LYS A 35 2.20 -9.64 21.93
N GLU A 36 3.24 -9.02 22.49
CA GLU A 36 3.16 -8.32 23.77
C GLU A 36 2.23 -7.09 23.70
N LYS A 37 2.42 -6.22 22.70
CA LYS A 37 1.57 -5.04 22.50
C LYS A 37 0.14 -5.44 22.18
N LEU A 38 -0.04 -6.45 21.32
CA LEU A 38 -1.35 -7.00 21.00
C LEU A 38 -2.08 -7.50 22.25
N ARG A 39 -1.40 -8.23 23.15
CA ARG A 39 -1.99 -8.67 24.43
C ARG A 39 -2.41 -7.50 25.32
N ARG A 40 -1.72 -6.36 25.23
CA ARG A 40 -1.96 -5.18 26.08
C ARG A 40 -3.17 -4.35 25.64
N HIS A 41 -3.39 -4.18 24.33
CA HIS A 41 -4.41 -3.27 23.81
C HIS A 41 -5.37 -3.88 22.79
N GLY A 42 -5.08 -5.06 22.24
CA GLY A 42 -5.98 -5.79 21.35
C GLY A 42 -5.97 -5.38 19.87
N TYR A 43 -5.25 -4.33 19.48
CA TYR A 43 -5.24 -3.81 18.10
C TYR A 43 -4.14 -4.44 17.23
N ASN A 44 -4.47 -4.85 16.01
CA ASN A 44 -3.52 -5.40 15.03
C ASN A 44 -3.94 -5.11 13.58
N ASP A 45 -4.67 -4.03 13.38
CA ASP A 45 -5.41 -3.74 12.15
C ASP A 45 -5.08 -2.36 11.59
N PHE A 46 -3.96 -1.76 11.98
CA PHE A 46 -3.57 -0.44 11.49
C PHE A 46 -3.14 -0.47 10.01
N MET A 47 -3.63 0.51 9.25
CA MET A 47 -3.27 0.74 7.87
C MET A 47 -2.98 2.23 7.65
N TYR A 48 -1.79 2.55 7.16
CA TYR A 48 -1.31 3.91 6.96
C TYR A 48 -1.11 4.17 5.47
N LEU A 49 -1.92 5.07 4.92
CA LEU A 49 -1.97 5.44 3.52
C LEU A 49 -1.29 6.78 3.30
N ASN A 50 -0.24 6.78 2.49
CA ASN A 50 0.39 8.00 2.04
C ASN A 50 -0.14 8.33 0.63
N MET A 51 -0.70 9.52 0.44
CA MET A 51 -1.31 9.95 -0.82
C MET A 51 -0.34 9.91 -2.01
N ARG A 52 0.97 9.99 -1.77
CA ARG A 52 1.98 9.81 -2.82
C ARG A 52 2.04 8.38 -3.37
N TYR A 53 1.62 7.39 -2.60
CA TYR A 53 1.53 5.98 -2.99
C TYR A 53 0.10 5.58 -3.37
N HIS A 54 -0.89 6.25 -2.76
CA HIS A 54 -2.31 5.95 -2.87
C HIS A 54 -3.08 7.26 -3.12
N PRO A 55 -3.03 7.83 -4.34
CA PRO A 55 -3.59 9.15 -4.64
C PRO A 55 -5.11 9.23 -4.44
N HIS A 56 -5.79 8.09 -4.40
CA HIS A 56 -7.22 7.98 -4.15
C HIS A 56 -7.54 7.29 -2.82
N ALA A 57 -6.62 7.27 -1.85
CA ALA A 57 -6.96 6.85 -0.49
C ALA A 57 -8.05 7.77 0.12
N PRO A 58 -8.79 7.32 1.15
CA PRO A 58 -9.82 8.14 1.78
C PRO A 58 -9.28 9.50 2.22
N GLN A 59 -9.92 10.58 1.73
CA GLN A 59 -9.48 11.95 1.95
C GLN A 59 -10.21 12.64 3.11
N VAL A 60 -11.40 12.16 3.44
CA VAL A 60 -12.19 12.58 4.62
C VAL A 60 -12.68 11.34 5.37
N PRO A 61 -12.91 11.43 6.69
CA PRO A 61 -13.40 10.30 7.45
C PRO A 61 -14.68 9.68 6.87
N GLY A 62 -14.69 8.36 6.72
CA GLY A 62 -15.82 7.60 6.16
C GLY A 62 -15.92 7.57 4.64
N ALA A 63 -15.21 8.43 3.91
CA ALA A 63 -15.24 8.40 2.45
C ALA A 63 -14.64 7.10 1.91
N PRO A 64 -15.13 6.61 0.76
CA PRO A 64 -14.47 5.51 0.07
C PRO A 64 -13.08 5.92 -0.42
N GLY A 65 -12.29 4.94 -0.83
CA GLY A 65 -10.99 5.19 -1.44
C GLY A 65 -10.47 3.97 -2.20
N LEU A 66 -9.23 4.05 -2.66
CA LEU A 66 -8.51 2.99 -3.34
C LEU A 66 -7.18 2.73 -2.64
N TYR A 67 -6.85 1.45 -2.52
CA TYR A 67 -5.53 0.97 -2.12
C TYR A 67 -4.85 0.34 -3.33
N PHE A 68 -3.58 0.66 -3.50
CA PHE A 68 -2.80 0.26 -4.67
C PHE A 68 -1.62 -0.60 -4.23
N ARG A 69 -1.33 -1.68 -4.96
CA ARG A 69 -0.13 -2.50 -4.73
C ARG A 69 0.50 -2.97 -6.05
N PRO A 70 1.84 -2.95 -6.19
CA PRO A 70 2.48 -3.54 -7.36
C PRO A 70 2.32 -5.07 -7.37
N GLY A 71 2.20 -5.62 -8.57
CA GLY A 71 2.05 -7.06 -8.83
C GLY A 71 0.59 -7.50 -9.02
N LYS A 72 0.43 -8.73 -9.53
CA LYS A 72 -0.87 -9.41 -9.70
C LYS A 72 -1.40 -9.83 -8.33
N GLY A 73 -2.34 -9.07 -7.79
CA GLY A 73 -3.14 -9.47 -6.63
C GLY A 73 -4.18 -10.49 -7.05
N ARG A 74 -4.41 -11.51 -6.24
CA ARG A 74 -5.48 -12.47 -6.46
C ARG A 74 -6.70 -12.08 -5.62
N PRO A 75 -7.94 -12.40 -6.02
CA PRO A 75 -9.13 -12.13 -5.20
C PRO A 75 -9.06 -12.76 -3.80
N ARG A 76 -8.51 -13.99 -3.71
CA ARG A 76 -8.27 -14.68 -2.44
C ARG A 76 -7.06 -14.14 -1.67
N ASP A 77 -6.29 -13.24 -2.28
CA ASP A 77 -5.17 -12.63 -1.61
C ASP A 77 -5.67 -11.58 -0.62
N TRP A 78 -5.80 -12.05 0.63
CA TRP A 78 -5.46 -11.31 1.84
C TRP A 78 -6.51 -10.42 2.53
N THR A 79 -7.71 -10.19 2.01
CA THR A 79 -8.55 -9.13 2.66
C THR A 79 -10.06 -9.28 2.64
N GLU A 80 -10.64 -10.33 2.04
CA GLU A 80 -12.08 -10.54 2.19
C GLU A 80 -12.41 -10.68 3.68
N ASN A 81 -13.10 -9.68 4.23
CA ASN A 81 -13.58 -9.58 5.61
C ASN A 81 -12.60 -9.12 6.70
N ARG A 82 -11.37 -8.67 6.37
CA ARG A 82 -10.53 -7.99 7.39
C ARG A 82 -10.88 -6.50 7.46
N VAL A 83 -11.18 -6.03 8.66
CA VAL A 83 -11.39 -4.62 8.96
C VAL A 83 -10.04 -3.99 9.34
N TYR A 84 -9.75 -2.81 8.80
CA TYR A 84 -8.55 -2.02 9.08
C TYR A 84 -8.89 -0.66 9.65
N ARG A 85 -8.20 -0.23 10.73
CA ARG A 85 -8.11 1.19 11.13
C ARG A 85 -7.21 1.93 10.15
N ALA A 86 -7.84 2.60 9.19
CA ALA A 86 -7.14 3.34 8.16
C ALA A 86 -6.81 4.77 8.61
N PHE A 87 -5.58 5.17 8.33
CA PHE A 87 -5.08 6.53 8.51
C PHE A 87 -4.55 7.05 7.18
N THR A 88 -4.83 8.30 6.85
CA THR A 88 -4.25 8.96 5.68
C THR A 88 -3.32 10.06 6.14
N ARG A 89 -2.17 10.17 5.46
CA ARG A 89 -1.21 11.25 5.70
C ARG A 89 -1.75 12.56 5.13
N LEU A 90 -1.91 13.57 5.98
CA LEU A 90 -2.29 14.92 5.57
C LEU A 90 -1.06 15.72 5.12
N SER A 91 0.01 15.64 5.89
CA SER A 91 1.28 16.31 5.60
C SER A 91 2.44 15.57 6.28
N SER A 92 3.64 16.15 6.31
CA SER A 92 4.76 15.46 6.96
C SER A 92 4.54 15.31 8.46
N GLY A 93 4.57 14.07 8.96
CA GLY A 93 4.34 13.79 10.39
C GLY A 93 2.89 13.81 10.83
N ILE A 94 1.96 14.35 10.04
CA ILE A 94 0.55 14.53 10.41
C ILE A 94 -0.32 13.50 9.68
N TRP A 95 -1.02 12.68 10.46
CA TRP A 95 -1.93 11.65 9.97
C TRP A 95 -3.28 11.74 10.64
N LEU A 96 -4.34 11.44 9.89
CA LEU A 96 -5.70 11.45 10.38
C LEU A 96 -6.33 10.06 10.23
N LYS A 97 -7.02 9.59 11.27
CA LYS A 97 -7.81 8.36 11.21
C LYS A 97 -9.06 8.59 10.37
N MET A 98 -9.18 7.85 9.28
CA MET A 98 -10.29 7.94 8.34
C MET A 98 -11.46 7.03 8.73
N GLY A 99 -11.22 5.94 9.47
CA GLY A 99 -12.26 5.04 9.95
C GLY A 99 -11.85 3.57 9.90
N LEU A 100 -12.85 2.70 9.96
CA LEU A 100 -12.73 1.25 9.82
C LEU A 100 -13.08 0.86 8.38
N TYR A 101 -12.18 0.14 7.71
CA TYR A 101 -12.33 -0.15 6.28
C TYR A 101 -12.17 -1.64 5.98
N VAL A 102 -13.00 -2.13 5.07
CA VAL A 102 -12.79 -3.40 4.38
C VAL A 102 -12.23 -3.14 2.99
N LEU A 103 -11.36 -4.03 2.51
CA LEU A 103 -10.80 -3.96 1.17
C LEU A 103 -11.50 -4.97 0.26
N GLY A 104 -12.09 -4.49 -0.84
CA GLY A 104 -12.65 -5.31 -1.90
C GLY A 104 -11.71 -5.36 -3.10
N PHE A 105 -11.58 -6.51 -3.74
CA PHE A 105 -10.83 -6.61 -5.00
C PHE A 105 -11.48 -5.76 -6.09
N SER A 106 -10.66 -5.18 -6.96
CA SER A 106 -11.05 -4.49 -8.19
C SER A 106 -10.16 -4.98 -9.33
N GLU A 107 -10.59 -4.77 -10.57
CA GLU A 107 -9.71 -4.93 -11.71
C GLU A 107 -8.40 -4.15 -11.49
N PRO A 108 -7.24 -4.72 -11.88
CA PRO A 108 -5.98 -3.99 -11.88
C PRO A 108 -6.07 -2.71 -12.70
N LEU A 109 -5.21 -1.76 -12.36
CA LEU A 109 -5.13 -0.48 -13.06
C LEU A 109 -4.82 -0.72 -14.53
N SER A 110 -5.61 -0.12 -15.42
CA SER A 110 -5.31 -0.18 -16.85
C SER A 110 -4.08 0.65 -17.21
N ILE A 111 -3.51 0.41 -18.39
CA ILE A 111 -2.39 1.19 -18.90
C ILE A 111 -2.80 2.66 -19.08
N GLU A 112 -4.03 2.89 -19.56
CA GLU A 112 -4.61 4.21 -19.77
C GLU A 112 -4.76 4.96 -18.45
N GLU A 113 -5.29 4.31 -17.42
CA GLU A 113 -5.40 4.86 -16.07
C GLU A 113 -4.02 5.16 -15.49
N TRP A 114 -3.07 4.24 -15.64
CA TRP A 114 -1.70 4.44 -15.18
C TRP A 114 -1.01 5.61 -15.87
N ARG A 115 -1.29 5.87 -17.16
CA ARG A 115 -0.68 6.96 -17.95
C ARG A 115 -1.21 8.34 -17.62
N ARG A 116 -2.36 8.45 -16.94
CA ARG A 116 -2.96 9.76 -16.60
C ARG A 116 -1.98 10.67 -15.85
N ASN A 117 -2.10 11.97 -16.07
CA ASN A 117 -1.17 12.96 -15.50
C ASN A 117 -1.24 13.01 -13.96
N ASP A 118 -2.42 12.83 -13.38
CA ASP A 118 -2.64 12.78 -11.93
C ASP A 118 -1.92 11.59 -11.26
N MET A 119 -1.63 10.52 -12.00
CA MET A 119 -0.91 9.35 -11.49
C MET A 119 0.61 9.54 -11.45
N LYS A 120 1.18 10.60 -12.04
CA LYS A 120 2.63 10.79 -12.18
C LYS A 120 3.39 10.64 -10.85
N THR A 121 2.92 11.30 -9.79
CA THR A 121 3.57 11.22 -8.47
C THR A 121 3.61 9.79 -7.93
N MET A 122 2.53 9.04 -8.13
CA MET A 122 2.45 7.64 -7.74
C MET A 122 3.44 6.79 -8.56
N ARG A 123 3.51 7.01 -9.88
CA ARG A 123 4.49 6.32 -10.74
C ARG A 123 5.92 6.55 -10.29
N ASP A 124 6.30 7.81 -10.06
CA ASP A 124 7.67 8.17 -9.67
C ASP A 124 8.05 7.51 -8.33
N VAL A 125 7.13 7.55 -7.36
CA VAL A 125 7.36 7.04 -6.01
C VAL A 125 7.44 5.52 -5.98
N TRP A 126 6.53 4.82 -6.65
CA TRP A 126 6.56 3.36 -6.71
C TRP A 126 7.77 2.86 -7.48
N SER A 127 8.10 3.46 -8.62
CA SER A 127 9.25 3.08 -9.43
C SER A 127 10.56 3.23 -8.64
N HIS A 128 10.70 4.33 -7.89
CA HIS A 128 11.85 4.55 -7.01
C HIS A 128 11.92 3.55 -5.85
N LYS A 129 10.78 3.19 -5.25
CA LYS A 129 10.78 2.24 -4.13
C LYS A 129 11.01 0.82 -4.58
N ILE A 130 10.40 0.41 -5.68
CA ILE A 130 10.60 -0.91 -6.27
C ILE A 130 12.06 -1.08 -6.70
N SER A 131 12.74 -0.06 -7.22
CA SER A 131 14.16 -0.19 -7.61
C SER A 131 15.12 -0.38 -6.42
N LYS A 132 14.73 0.01 -5.21
CA LYS A 132 15.65 0.06 -4.04
C LYS A 132 15.32 -0.91 -2.90
N THR A 133 14.06 -1.30 -2.75
CA THR A 133 13.61 -2.03 -1.54
C THR A 133 13.69 -3.54 -1.71
N VAL A 134 13.84 -4.27 -0.61
CA VAL A 134 13.91 -5.74 -0.63
C VAL A 134 12.64 -6.36 -1.21
N TRP A 135 11.45 -5.85 -0.85
CA TRP A 135 10.17 -6.34 -1.38
C TRP A 135 9.96 -6.04 -2.88
N GLY A 136 10.74 -5.13 -3.46
CA GLY A 136 10.72 -4.87 -4.90
C GLY A 136 11.50 -5.90 -5.74
N ARG A 137 12.20 -6.86 -5.09
CA ARG A 137 13.08 -7.83 -5.76
C ARG A 137 12.35 -8.65 -6.82
N GLY A 138 11.13 -9.12 -6.56
CA GLY A 138 10.34 -9.90 -7.51
C GLY A 138 10.07 -9.13 -8.81
N THR A 139 9.58 -7.90 -8.70
CA THR A 139 9.37 -7.02 -9.86
C THR A 139 10.67 -6.76 -10.62
N ARG A 140 11.78 -6.47 -9.92
CA ARG A 140 13.07 -6.26 -10.60
C ARG A 140 13.57 -7.53 -11.31
N CYS A 141 13.38 -8.71 -10.72
CA CYS A 141 13.70 -10.00 -11.35
C CYS A 141 12.94 -10.14 -12.67
N SER A 142 11.61 -9.95 -12.65
CA SER A 142 10.77 -10.11 -13.83
C SER A 142 11.14 -9.13 -14.95
N ILE A 143 11.39 -7.85 -14.61
CA ILE A 143 11.88 -6.84 -15.55
C ILE A 143 13.23 -7.25 -16.15
N LYS A 144 14.17 -7.71 -15.31
CA LYS A 144 15.50 -8.11 -15.77
C LYS A 144 15.42 -9.29 -16.73
N LEU A 145 14.64 -10.31 -16.40
CA LEU A 145 14.46 -11.49 -17.23
C LEU A 145 13.82 -11.15 -18.57
N ARG A 146 12.77 -10.31 -18.59
CA ARG A 146 12.18 -9.85 -19.87
C ARG A 146 13.21 -9.14 -20.74
N SER A 147 14.02 -8.26 -20.15
CA SER A 147 15.08 -7.56 -20.87
C SER A 147 16.13 -8.52 -21.46
N GLN A 148 16.47 -9.60 -20.76
CA GLN A 148 17.46 -10.59 -21.20
C GLN A 148 16.91 -11.57 -22.23
N LEU A 149 15.66 -12.01 -22.07
CA LEU A 149 15.04 -13.05 -22.89
C LEU A 149 14.33 -12.49 -24.13
N GLY A 150 13.94 -11.21 -24.11
CA GLY A 150 13.11 -10.60 -25.17
C GLY A 150 11.68 -11.14 -25.21
N ARG A 151 11.24 -11.85 -24.16
CA ARG A 151 9.90 -12.42 -23.98
C ARG A 151 9.54 -12.51 -22.49
N GLU A 152 8.30 -12.84 -22.19
CA GLU A 152 7.90 -13.15 -20.81
C GLU A 152 8.66 -14.39 -20.30
N PRO A 153 9.25 -14.34 -19.08
CA PRO A 153 9.86 -15.52 -18.48
C PRO A 153 8.80 -16.58 -18.15
N THR A 154 9.20 -17.84 -18.24
CA THR A 154 8.45 -18.94 -17.66
C THR A 154 8.48 -18.88 -16.14
N GLN A 155 7.59 -19.64 -15.48
CA GLN A 155 7.55 -19.68 -14.02
C GLN A 155 8.87 -20.26 -13.47
N GLU A 156 9.39 -21.29 -14.12
CA GLU A 156 10.64 -21.94 -13.76
C GLU A 156 11.84 -21.00 -13.89
N GLU A 157 11.96 -20.26 -15.01
CA GLU A 157 13.02 -19.26 -15.20
C GLU A 157 12.96 -18.14 -14.15
N TYR A 158 11.76 -17.72 -13.77
CA TYR A 158 11.56 -16.70 -12.74
C TYR A 158 11.94 -17.20 -11.34
N GLU A 159 11.53 -18.42 -10.98
CA GLU A 159 11.85 -19.04 -9.70
C GLU A 159 13.35 -19.31 -9.56
N GLU A 160 13.99 -19.88 -10.59
CA GLU A 160 15.44 -20.12 -10.62
C GLU A 160 16.23 -18.82 -10.43
N ALA A 161 15.83 -17.74 -11.12
CA ALA A 161 16.47 -16.44 -10.98
C ALA A 161 16.26 -15.84 -9.57
N LEU A 162 15.09 -16.05 -8.96
CA LEU A 162 14.80 -15.59 -7.60
C LEU A 162 15.51 -16.40 -6.50
N ASP A 163 15.83 -17.65 -6.75
CA ASP A 163 16.57 -18.50 -5.82
C ASP A 163 18.07 -18.17 -5.77
N SER A 164 18.58 -17.46 -6.79
CA SER A 164 19.94 -16.90 -6.76
C SER A 164 20.11 -15.83 -5.67
N ASP A 165 21.34 -15.41 -5.38
CA ASP A 165 21.62 -14.26 -4.49
C ASP A 165 21.43 -12.89 -5.20
N ASN A 166 21.04 -12.89 -6.48
CA ASN A 166 20.90 -11.66 -7.24
C ASN A 166 19.71 -10.82 -6.74
N LYS A 167 19.98 -9.56 -6.43
CA LYS A 167 18.98 -8.58 -5.95
C LYS A 167 18.40 -7.72 -7.09
N PHE A 168 18.96 -7.84 -8.30
CA PHE A 168 18.57 -7.12 -9.52
C PHE A 168 18.57 -5.61 -9.33
N LEU A 169 19.58 -5.08 -8.62
CA LEU A 169 19.69 -3.65 -8.27
C LEU A 169 20.16 -2.76 -9.43
N ASP A 170 20.56 -3.37 -10.53
CA ASP A 170 20.85 -2.72 -11.80
C ASP A 170 19.58 -2.26 -12.52
N VAL A 171 18.41 -2.80 -12.17
CA VAL A 171 17.10 -2.31 -12.64
C VAL A 171 16.76 -0.98 -11.98
N ASN A 172 16.80 0.10 -12.76
CA ASN A 172 16.66 1.47 -12.30
C ASN A 172 15.18 1.94 -12.29
N PRO A 173 14.85 3.09 -11.65
CA PRO A 173 13.48 3.59 -11.59
C PRO A 173 12.81 3.81 -12.95
N GLN A 174 13.55 4.20 -13.99
CA GLN A 174 12.98 4.43 -15.31
C GLN A 174 12.56 3.10 -15.96
N GLU A 175 13.38 2.05 -15.83
CA GLU A 175 13.04 0.70 -16.30
C GLU A 175 11.79 0.18 -15.60
N VAL A 176 11.70 0.36 -14.28
CA VAL A 176 10.48 0.01 -13.53
C VAL A 176 9.27 0.79 -14.04
N SER A 177 9.38 2.11 -14.17
CA SER A 177 8.27 2.93 -14.66
C SER A 177 7.81 2.50 -16.06
N ASN A 178 8.76 2.19 -16.94
CA ASN A 178 8.48 1.75 -18.30
C ASN A 178 7.75 0.40 -18.31
N ALA A 179 8.18 -0.56 -17.49
CA ALA A 179 7.54 -1.86 -17.40
C ALA A 179 6.04 -1.76 -17.05
N PHE A 180 5.66 -0.87 -16.12
CA PHE A 180 4.24 -0.61 -15.84
C PHE A 180 3.53 0.16 -16.97
N LEU A 181 4.21 1.12 -17.62
CA LEU A 181 3.63 1.91 -18.73
C LEU A 181 3.41 1.09 -20.02
N LEU A 182 4.15 0.00 -20.17
CA LEU A 182 4.02 -0.97 -21.25
C LEU A 182 3.06 -2.12 -20.91
N GLY A 183 2.59 -2.20 -19.65
CA GLY A 183 1.69 -3.27 -19.19
C GLY A 183 2.39 -4.60 -18.91
N GLU A 184 3.72 -4.63 -18.90
CA GLU A 184 4.51 -5.82 -18.54
C GLU A 184 4.42 -6.11 -17.04
N GLU A 185 4.36 -5.04 -16.24
CA GLU A 185 4.05 -5.08 -14.82
C GLU A 185 2.66 -4.51 -14.56
N VAL A 186 1.95 -5.06 -13.57
CA VAL A 186 0.58 -4.64 -13.25
C VAL A 186 0.47 -4.06 -11.85
N PHE A 187 -0.45 -3.10 -11.69
CA PHE A 187 -0.80 -2.54 -10.40
C PHE A 187 -2.17 -3.03 -9.99
N SER A 188 -2.24 -3.81 -8.91
CA SER A 188 -3.53 -4.23 -8.39
C SER A 188 -4.17 -3.13 -7.57
N VAL A 189 -5.49 -3.06 -7.66
CA VAL A 189 -6.33 -2.05 -7.02
C VAL A 189 -7.32 -2.75 -6.09
N TRP A 190 -7.48 -2.22 -4.90
CA TRP A 190 -8.53 -2.62 -3.97
C TRP A 190 -9.40 -1.42 -3.64
N THR A 191 -10.72 -1.62 -3.71
CA THR A 191 -11.68 -0.65 -3.21
C THR A 191 -11.65 -0.62 -1.68
N MET A 192 -11.73 0.57 -1.12
CA MET A 192 -11.82 0.79 0.33
C MET A 192 -13.23 1.25 0.65
N ARG A 193 -13.98 0.42 1.38
CA ARG A 193 -15.32 0.78 1.88
C ARG A 193 -15.28 0.95 3.38
N CYS A 194 -15.70 2.12 3.86
CA CYS A 194 -15.84 2.35 5.29
C CYS A 194 -17.01 1.52 5.85
N VAL A 195 -16.79 0.88 6.99
CA VAL A 195 -17.76 0.05 7.69
C VAL A 195 -18.06 0.55 9.10
N GLY A 196 -17.42 1.64 9.53
CA GLY A 196 -17.66 2.26 10.82
C GLY A 196 -16.51 3.15 11.27
N TYR A 197 -16.63 3.67 12.49
CA TYR A 197 -15.59 4.46 13.13
C TYR A 197 -15.48 4.03 14.59
N ASP A 198 -14.27 3.74 15.05
CA ASP A 198 -14.03 3.52 16.48
C ASP A 198 -13.74 4.87 17.16
N THR A 199 -14.75 5.43 17.80
CA THR A 199 -14.66 6.68 18.57
C THR A 199 -13.91 6.50 19.89
N GLU A 200 -13.99 5.33 20.51
CA GLU A 200 -13.27 5.06 21.77
C GLU A 200 -11.77 5.02 21.54
N PHE A 201 -11.31 4.33 20.49
CA PHE A 201 -9.91 4.41 20.09
C PHE A 201 -9.51 5.85 19.71
N GLN A 202 -10.38 6.62 19.06
CA GLN A 202 -10.06 8.02 18.69
C GLN A 202 -9.74 8.88 19.92
N LYS A 203 -10.38 8.65 21.07
CA LYS A 203 -10.10 9.36 22.32
C LYS A 203 -8.74 9.02 22.93
N THR A 204 -8.12 7.92 22.48
CA THR A 204 -6.82 7.42 23.00
C THR A 204 -5.62 7.84 22.15
N ILE A 205 -5.86 8.62 21.10
CA ILE A 205 -4.85 9.06 20.13
C ILE A 205 -4.86 10.58 19.91
#